data_AF-A0AAW4VW89-F1
#
_entry.id   AF-A0AAW4VW89-F1
#
_cell.length_a   1.000
_cell.length_b   1.000
_cell.length_c   1.000
_cell.angle_alpha   90.00
_cell.angle_beta   90.00
_cell.angle_gamma   90.00
#
_symmetry.space_group_name_H-M   'P 1'
#
loop_
_entity.id
_entity.type
_entity.pdbx_description
1 polymer ?
#
loop_
_entity_poly.entity_id
_entity_poly.type
_entity_poly.pdbx_seq_one_letter_code
_entity_poly.pdbx_strand_id
1 'polypeptide(L)'
;QDVPLGSINSMGLPNQGLNYYLNYLLELQETDPDRTFFLSLVGMSPEETHTILKKVQDSDFKGLTELNLSCPNVPGKPQIAYDFD
;
A
#
# COMPACT_ATOMS: atom_id res chain seq x y z
N GLN A 1 -11.21 -6.39 -16.49
CA GLN A 1 -12.29 -6.49 -17.49
C GLN A 1 -13.59 -6.17 -16.78
N ASP A 2 -14.32 -5.19 -17.30
CA ASP A 2 -15.65 -4.85 -16.80
C ASP A 2 -16.69 -5.76 -17.43
N VAL A 3 -17.68 -6.16 -16.64
CA VAL A 3 -18.79 -7.03 -17.01
C VAL A 3 -20.09 -6.40 -16.49
N PRO A 4 -21.28 -6.77 -16.98
CA PRO A 4 -22.53 -6.13 -16.56
C PRO A 4 -22.81 -6.15 -15.05
N LEU A 5 -22.19 -7.07 -14.30
CA LEU A 5 -22.37 -7.23 -12.84
C LEU A 5 -21.15 -6.81 -12.01
N GLY A 6 -20.12 -6.20 -12.60
CA GLY A 6 -18.92 -5.77 -11.86
C GLY A 6 -17.65 -5.82 -12.70
N SER A 7 -16.54 -6.21 -12.09
CA SER A 7 -15.26 -6.34 -12.77
C SER A 7 -14.45 -7.51 -12.25
N ILE A 8 -13.56 -8.01 -13.10
CA ILE A 8 -12.50 -8.97 -12.72
C ILE A 8 -11.15 -8.36 -13.08
N ASN A 9 -10.20 -8.40 -12.14
CA ASN A 9 -8.84 -7.90 -12.37
C ASN A 9 -7.79 -8.79 -11.68
N SER A 10 -6.61 -8.82 -12.28
CA SER A 10 -5.40 -9.43 -11.72
C SER A 10 -4.22 -8.54 -12.07
N MET A 11 -4.24 -7.31 -11.57
CA MET A 11 -3.27 -6.28 -11.95
C MET A 11 -1.83 -6.66 -11.61
N GLY A 12 -1.63 -7.42 -10.52
CA GLY A 12 -0.29 -7.80 -10.05
C GLY A 12 0.47 -6.68 -9.32
N LEU A 13 -0.24 -5.76 -8.67
CA LEU A 13 0.31 -4.60 -7.92
C LEU A 13 1.24 -3.66 -8.72
N PRO A 14 0.88 -3.21 -9.93
CA PRO A 14 1.65 -2.19 -10.64
C PRO A 14 1.57 -0.87 -9.88
N ASN A 15 2.72 -0.33 -9.48
CA ASN A 15 2.81 0.89 -8.68
C ASN A 15 4.12 1.65 -8.95
N GLN A 16 4.16 2.95 -8.61
CA GLN A 16 5.35 3.81 -8.79
C GLN A 16 6.39 3.67 -7.66
N GLY A 17 6.18 2.74 -6.73
CA GLY A 17 7.03 2.51 -5.57
C GLY A 17 6.71 3.42 -4.38
N LEU A 18 7.06 2.96 -3.18
CA LEU A 18 6.80 3.67 -1.92
C LEU A 18 7.28 5.12 -1.93
N ASN A 19 8.49 5.38 -2.43
CA ASN A 19 9.11 6.71 -2.38
C ASN A 19 8.29 7.74 -3.14
N TYR A 20 7.73 7.34 -4.30
CA TYR A 20 6.92 8.22 -5.11
C TYR A 20 5.69 8.69 -4.34
N TYR A 21 4.93 7.75 -3.77
CA TYR A 21 3.70 8.08 -3.04
C TYR A 21 3.97 8.79 -1.72
N LEU A 22 5.01 8.38 -0.98
CA LEU A 22 5.38 9.03 0.28
C LEU A 22 5.78 10.50 0.06
N ASN A 23 6.64 10.78 -0.92
CA ASN A 23 7.03 12.15 -1.24
C ASN A 23 5.83 13.00 -1.68
N TYR A 24 4.95 12.44 -2.51
CA TYR A 24 3.75 13.13 -2.95
C TYR A 24 2.81 13.47 -1.78
N LEU A 25 2.64 12.57 -0.82
CA LEU A 25 1.83 12.80 0.36
C LEU A 25 2.46 13.80 1.34
N LEU A 26 3.80 13.80 1.45
CA LEU A 26 4.53 14.80 2.24
C LEU A 26 4.36 16.22 1.66
N GLU A 27 4.31 16.37 0.34
CA GLU A 27 4.01 17.67 -0.29
C GLU A 27 2.54 18.06 -0.11
N LEU A 28 1.62 17.10 -0.27
CA LEU A 28 0.18 17.35 -0.13
C LEU A 28 -0.22 17.75 1.29
N GLN A 29 0.30 17.10 2.33
CA GLN A 29 -0.05 17.43 3.71
C GLN A 29 0.32 18.87 4.11
N GLU A 30 1.31 19.48 3.45
CA GLU A 30 1.69 20.87 3.69
C GLU A 30 0.79 21.86 2.93
N THR A 31 0.25 21.43 1.78
CA THR A 31 -0.63 22.27 0.94
C THR A 31 -2.12 22.14 1.30
N ASP A 32 -2.51 21.04 1.93
CA ASP A 32 -3.87 20.73 2.38
C ASP A 32 -3.85 20.17 3.82
N PRO A 33 -3.49 20.99 4.83
CA PRO A 33 -3.24 20.53 6.20
C PRO A 33 -4.49 20.06 6.94
N ASP A 34 -5.69 20.47 6.49
CA ASP A 34 -6.96 20.05 7.10
C ASP A 34 -7.44 18.69 6.56
N ARG A 35 -6.78 18.15 5.52
CA ARG A 35 -7.12 16.86 4.93
C ARG A 35 -6.25 15.74 5.46
N THR A 36 -6.90 14.68 5.94
CA THR A 36 -6.22 13.42 6.27
C THR A 36 -6.03 12.56 5.03
N PHE A 37 -4.81 12.11 4.81
CA PHE A 37 -4.46 11.20 3.71
C PHE A 37 -4.23 9.78 4.22
N PHE A 38 -4.47 8.81 3.34
CA PHE A 38 -4.15 7.40 3.57
C PHE A 38 -3.03 6.96 2.63
N LEU A 39 -2.01 6.29 3.18
CA LEU A 39 -0.97 5.60 2.44
C LEU A 39 -1.21 4.09 2.52
N SER A 40 -1.75 3.51 1.44
CA SER A 40 -1.89 2.05 1.31
C SER A 40 -0.58 1.43 0.87
N LEU A 41 -0.13 0.39 1.56
CA LEU A 41 1.14 -0.29 1.30
C LEU A 41 1.06 -1.79 1.57
N VAL A 42 1.95 -2.54 0.93
CA VAL A 42 2.17 -3.96 1.16
C VAL A 42 3.61 -4.27 0.77
N GLY A 43 4.32 -5.03 1.60
CA GLY A 43 5.59 -5.63 1.21
C GLY A 43 5.35 -6.99 0.56
N MET A 44 6.25 -7.40 -0.32
CA MET A 44 6.18 -8.72 -0.96
C MET A 44 6.70 -9.82 -0.01
N SER A 45 7.30 -9.46 1.13
CA SER A 45 7.61 -10.35 2.24
C SER A 45 7.36 -9.64 3.59
N PRO A 46 7.32 -10.37 4.71
CA PRO A 46 7.26 -9.75 6.04
C PRO A 46 8.42 -8.78 6.30
N GLU A 47 9.64 -9.12 5.89
CA GLU A 47 10.83 -8.28 6.07
C GLU A 47 10.74 -6.98 5.25
N GLU A 48 10.26 -7.08 4.01
CA GLU A 48 10.01 -5.91 3.17
C GLU A 48 8.90 -5.04 3.77
N THR A 49 7.83 -5.65 4.29
CA THR A 49 6.75 -4.94 4.99
C THR A 49 7.29 -4.16 6.18
N HIS A 50 8.13 -4.77 7.02
CA HIS A 50 8.77 -4.07 8.12
C HIS A 50 9.69 -2.93 7.65
N THR A 51 10.41 -3.13 6.55
CA THR A 51 11.30 -2.10 5.99
C THR A 51 10.51 -0.89 5.51
N ILE A 52 9.39 -1.13 4.81
CA ILE A 52 8.45 -0.11 4.34
C ILE A 52 7.83 0.65 5.53
N LEU A 53 7.32 -0.08 6.52
CA LEU A 53 6.69 0.52 7.71
C LEU A 53 7.67 1.36 8.52
N LYS A 54 8.91 0.90 8.73
CA LYS A 54 9.95 1.70 9.39
C LYS A 54 10.25 2.97 8.62
N LYS A 55 10.32 2.90 7.29
CA LYS A 55 10.53 4.08 6.45
C LYS A 55 9.40 5.11 6.57
N VAL A 56 8.14 4.67 6.66
CA VAL A 56 7.01 5.57 6.91
C VAL A 56 7.08 6.15 8.32
N GLN A 57 7.40 5.33 9.32
CA GLN A 57 7.54 5.75 10.72
C GLN A 57 8.66 6.79 10.93
N ASP A 58 9.76 6.66 10.19
CA ASP A 58 10.92 7.57 10.24
C ASP A 58 10.71 8.84 9.38
N SER A 59 9.58 8.97 8.69
CA SER A 59 9.23 10.12 7.85
C SER A 59 8.34 11.12 8.59
N ASP A 60 8.20 12.32 8.01
CA ASP A 60 7.30 13.37 8.53
C ASP A 60 5.82 13.16 8.13
N PHE A 61 5.45 11.97 7.64
CA PHE A 61 4.09 11.68 7.20
C PHE A 61 3.14 11.60 8.39
N LYS A 62 2.13 12.48 8.42
CA LYS A 62 1.16 12.59 9.53
C LYS A 62 -0.18 11.93 9.26
N GLY A 63 -0.34 11.32 8.07
CA GLY A 63 -1.56 10.64 7.67
C GLY A 63 -1.70 9.24 8.26
N LEU A 64 -2.68 8.51 7.74
CA LEU A 64 -2.98 7.14 8.14
C LEU A 64 -2.29 6.15 7.21
N THR A 65 -1.75 5.08 7.77
CA THR A 65 -1.15 3.98 6.99
C THR A 65 -2.14 2.81 6.94
N GLU A 66 -2.42 2.32 5.75
CA GLU A 66 -3.22 1.12 5.53
C GLU A 66 -2.31 -0.02 5.06
N LEU A 67 -2.20 -1.07 5.87
CA LEU A 67 -1.44 -2.26 5.52
C LEU A 67 -2.35 -3.26 4.81
N ASN A 68 -2.10 -3.50 3.52
CA ASN A 68 -2.84 -4.48 2.74
C ASN A 68 -2.27 -5.89 2.97
N LEU A 69 -3.00 -6.71 3.73
CA LEU A 69 -2.65 -8.10 4.04
C LEU A 69 -3.33 -9.12 3.11
N SER A 70 -4.12 -8.68 2.13
CA SER A 70 -5.07 -9.53 1.40
C SER A 70 -4.85 -9.59 -0.11
N CYS A 71 -3.69 -9.17 -0.63
CA CYS A 71 -3.46 -9.18 -2.08
C CYS A 71 -3.49 -10.62 -2.65
N PRO A 72 -4.46 -11.00 -3.51
CA PRO A 72 -4.56 -12.36 -4.04
C PRO A 72 -3.71 -12.60 -5.29
N ASN A 73 -3.19 -11.53 -5.89
CA ASN A 73 -2.87 -11.48 -7.31
C ASN A 73 -1.36 -11.53 -7.58
N VAL A 74 -0.57 -11.98 -6.60
CA VAL A 74 0.87 -12.18 -6.74
C VAL A 74 1.15 -13.68 -6.87
N PRO A 75 1.60 -14.17 -8.05
CA PRO A 75 1.90 -15.58 -8.23
C PRO A 75 2.89 -16.11 -7.19
N GLY A 76 2.56 -17.25 -6.58
CA GLY A 76 3.42 -17.92 -5.61
C GLY A 76 3.49 -17.25 -4.23
N LYS A 77 2.68 -16.22 -3.96
CA LYS A 77 2.57 -15.60 -2.64
C LYS A 77 1.14 -15.73 -2.12
N PRO A 78 0.89 -16.56 -1.10
CA PRO A 78 -0.41 -16.63 -0.46
C PRO A 78 -0.74 -15.27 0.20
N GLN A 79 -2.03 -15.06 0.48
CA GLN A 79 -2.47 -13.87 1.18
C GLN A 79 -2.01 -13.96 2.64
N ILE A 80 -1.18 -13.01 3.08
CA ILE A 80 -0.62 -13.00 4.45
C ILE A 80 -1.74 -13.07 5.51
N ALA A 81 -2.88 -12.40 5.30
CA ALA A 81 -4.02 -12.44 6.22
C ALA A 81 -4.64 -13.84 6.42
N TYR A 82 -4.33 -14.78 5.52
CA TYR A 82 -4.90 -16.14 5.49
C TYR A 82 -3.81 -17.21 5.39
N ASP A 83 -2.55 -16.82 5.61
CA ASP A 83 -1.40 -17.72 5.72
C ASP A 83 -1.19 -18.03 7.20
N PHE A 84 -1.58 -19.23 7.64
CA PHE A 84 -1.56 -19.66 9.04
C PHE A 84 -0.39 -20.58 9.37
N ASP A 85 0.46 -20.86 8.37
CA ASP A 85 1.60 -21.78 8.47
C ASP A 85 2.90 -21.06 8.89
#